data_AF-A0A2U8FVM9-F1
#
_entry.id   AF-A0A2U8FVM9-F1
#
_cell.length_a   1.000
_cell.length_b   1.000
_cell.length_c   1.000
_cell.angle_alpha   90.00
_cell.angle_beta   90.00
_cell.angle_gamma   90.00
#
_symmetry.space_group_name_H-M   'P 1'
#
loop_
_entity.id
_entity.type
_entity.pdbx_description
1 polymer ?
#
loop_
_entity_poly.entity_id
_entity_poly.type
_entity_poly.pdbx_seq_one_letter_code
_entity_poly.pdbx_strand_id
1 'polypeptide(L)'
;MLSSPWRSMSAEPSEPATGSAAARFWADTNVVTQVHDAATRSPAATDIGEPVGRHTRELFVSCEPAEALRMQLGQTGLRYMVIADLGGGRARRGLLDIARASGWPLQRLVVRRQGFGDTLATLHFLDSPTQDGGRVRVFCADADADELSRQALAQALMGRAELVAMLVPGGLTLAQQAEAVSALATEVRSGRGDWLCRAIIFMPGQTSPDLVKYITRFRADTGIPARMAPAVRRADQLWVYLGSTWNQMQDKVPPAQRLTLRTLALVANPTPQATRAESIVVNDTGLLAQRCVHHLMRQPGVQRVCLFNLQSQAVVAHSGSAEEGRVMAAQGRALLQVTGRAGETLRLGHALVEATFTLAEHRVQLSGIALLPGCVMHVILARGAPPLKPLPSRAQLEAGS
;
A
#
# COMPACT_ATOMS: atom_id res chain seq x y z
N MET A 1 28.40 -27.82 -55.81
CA MET A 1 29.88 -27.66 -55.80
C MET A 1 30.24 -26.38 -56.53
N LEU A 2 31.15 -25.59 -55.94
CA LEU A 2 31.97 -24.52 -56.55
C LEU A 2 31.22 -23.21 -56.85
N SER A 3 31.28 -22.19 -55.97
CA SER A 3 32.38 -21.25 -55.66
C SER A 3 32.31 -19.95 -56.50
N SER A 4 32.15 -18.81 -55.80
CA SER A 4 32.30 -17.42 -56.28
C SER A 4 33.64 -17.19 -57.00
N PRO A 5 33.86 -16.02 -57.66
CA PRO A 5 34.61 -14.97 -56.93
C PRO A 5 34.63 -13.48 -57.47
N TRP A 6 35.17 -12.57 -56.63
CA TRP A 6 35.84 -11.25 -56.86
C TRP A 6 35.04 -10.07 -57.45
N ARG A 7 35.29 -8.77 -57.20
CA ARG A 7 35.85 -7.91 -56.12
C ARG A 7 35.65 -6.44 -56.57
N SER A 8 35.35 -5.55 -55.61
CA SER A 8 35.71 -4.12 -55.46
C SER A 8 36.00 -3.20 -56.68
N MET A 9 35.35 -2.02 -56.75
CA MET A 9 36.02 -0.72 -56.92
C MET A 9 35.09 0.49 -56.63
N SER A 10 35.73 1.57 -56.18
CA SER A 10 35.25 2.73 -55.41
C SER A 10 34.62 3.86 -56.23
N ALA A 11 33.82 4.72 -55.59
CA ALA A 11 33.74 6.16 -55.89
C ALA A 11 33.17 6.95 -54.69
N GLU A 12 33.87 8.02 -54.33
CA GLU A 12 33.61 8.97 -53.24
C GLU A 12 32.59 10.08 -53.64
N PRO A 13 32.18 10.97 -52.71
CA PRO A 13 30.84 11.55 -52.66
C PRO A 13 30.70 12.91 -53.37
N SER A 14 29.48 13.23 -53.77
CA SER A 14 29.07 14.57 -54.20
C SER A 14 28.13 15.20 -53.18
N GLU A 15 28.59 16.27 -52.52
CA GLU A 15 27.75 17.21 -51.78
C GLU A 15 26.80 17.97 -52.73
N PRO A 16 25.69 18.50 -52.18
CA PRO A 16 25.58 19.96 -52.22
C PRO A 16 25.16 20.60 -50.88
N ALA A 17 25.80 21.72 -50.56
CA ALA A 17 25.31 22.78 -49.67
C ALA A 17 23.97 23.36 -50.23
N THR A 18 23.04 23.95 -49.50
CA THR A 18 23.19 24.92 -48.41
C THR A 18 21.83 25.11 -47.70
N GLY A 19 21.86 25.26 -46.38
CA GLY A 19 21.02 26.20 -45.61
C GLY A 19 19.49 26.09 -45.72
N SER A 20 18.88 25.36 -44.79
CA SER A 20 17.49 25.62 -44.38
C SER A 20 17.45 25.90 -42.88
N ALA A 21 16.64 26.89 -42.52
CA ALA A 21 16.44 27.48 -41.19
C ALA A 21 16.16 26.50 -40.03
N ALA A 22 15.98 25.21 -40.33
CA ALA A 22 15.92 24.14 -39.35
C ALA A 22 17.16 24.08 -38.45
N ALA A 23 18.38 24.28 -38.97
CA ALA A 23 19.60 24.18 -38.16
C ALA A 23 19.75 25.31 -37.12
N ARG A 24 19.11 26.47 -37.35
CA ARG A 24 19.11 27.58 -36.38
C ARG A 24 18.07 27.40 -35.27
N PHE A 25 16.99 26.66 -35.51
CA PHE A 25 16.02 26.31 -34.47
C PHE A 25 16.62 25.36 -33.41
N TRP A 26 17.56 24.49 -33.80
CA TRP A 26 18.29 23.62 -32.89
C TRP A 26 19.47 24.30 -32.16
N ALA A 27 19.93 25.46 -32.63
CA ALA A 27 20.99 26.22 -31.99
C ALA A 27 20.47 27.22 -30.93
N ASP A 28 19.27 27.79 -31.13
CA ASP A 28 18.68 28.77 -30.21
C ASP A 28 17.80 28.15 -29.11
N THR A 29 17.54 26.83 -29.15
CA THR A 29 16.88 26.10 -28.04
C THR A 29 17.90 25.59 -27.00
N ASN A 30 19.04 26.27 -26.88
CA ASN A 30 20.15 25.88 -26.02
C ASN A 30 20.48 26.91 -24.93
N VAL A 31 19.50 27.73 -24.51
CA VAL A 31 19.63 28.58 -23.31
C VAL A 31 18.25 28.80 -22.66
N VAL A 32 17.66 27.77 -22.05
CA VAL A 32 17.08 27.79 -20.67
C VAL A 32 17.00 26.33 -20.19
N THR A 33 18.12 25.60 -20.30
CA THR A 33 18.30 24.34 -19.58
C THR A 33 18.77 24.74 -18.19
N GLN A 34 17.84 24.99 -17.25
CA GLN A 34 18.20 24.89 -15.84
C GLN A 34 18.48 23.41 -15.55
N VAL A 35 19.71 23.03 -15.85
CA VAL A 35 20.39 21.84 -15.38
C VAL A 35 20.33 21.91 -13.86
N HIS A 36 19.41 21.17 -13.25
CA HIS A 36 19.66 20.68 -11.90
C HIS A 36 20.77 19.64 -12.02
N ASP A 37 21.88 19.92 -11.36
CA ASP A 37 23.19 19.30 -11.52
C ASP A 37 23.20 17.78 -11.80
N ALA A 38 23.68 17.44 -12.99
CA ALA A 38 24.21 16.11 -13.32
C ALA A 38 25.62 15.86 -12.74
N ALA A 39 26.11 16.75 -11.85
CA ALA A 39 27.45 16.67 -11.24
C ALA A 39 27.50 15.90 -9.91
N THR A 40 26.37 15.50 -9.34
CA THR A 40 26.30 14.56 -8.21
C THR A 40 25.74 13.22 -8.68
N ARG A 41 26.49 12.51 -9.52
CA ARG A 41 26.35 11.06 -9.58
C ARG A 41 26.87 10.55 -8.23
N SER A 42 25.96 10.47 -7.27
CA SER A 42 26.23 9.87 -5.96
C SER A 42 26.84 8.48 -6.21
N PRO A 43 27.87 8.06 -5.46
CA PRO A 43 28.46 6.73 -5.62
C PRO A 43 27.33 5.68 -5.64
N ALA A 44 27.47 4.66 -6.50
CA ALA A 44 26.48 3.61 -6.78
C ALA A 44 25.29 3.64 -5.82
N ALA A 45 24.15 4.17 -6.29
CA ALA A 45 22.98 4.39 -5.45
C ALA A 45 22.69 3.11 -4.64
N THR A 46 22.91 3.19 -3.32
CA THR A 46 22.79 2.06 -2.40
C THR A 46 21.33 1.76 -2.06
N ASP A 47 20.41 2.61 -2.54
CA ASP A 47 18.99 2.55 -2.26
C ASP A 47 18.20 3.10 -3.47
N ILE A 48 16.91 2.77 -3.55
CA ILE A 48 16.04 3.08 -4.68
C ILE A 48 15.49 4.51 -4.58
N GLY A 49 15.60 5.27 -5.67
CA GLY A 49 15.11 6.64 -5.77
C GLY A 49 15.86 7.61 -4.85
N GLU A 50 15.52 8.89 -4.93
CA GLU A 50 16.15 9.96 -4.16
C GLU A 50 15.31 10.36 -2.94
N PRO A 51 15.92 10.57 -1.76
CA PRO A 51 15.19 11.05 -0.58
C PRO A 51 14.80 12.53 -0.75
N VAL A 52 13.50 12.83 -0.70
CA VAL A 52 12.96 14.21 -0.83
C VAL A 52 12.28 14.70 0.45
N GLY A 53 12.19 13.85 1.46
CA GLY A 53 11.61 14.18 2.75
C GLY A 53 11.83 13.05 3.76
N ARG A 54 11.32 13.23 4.98
CA ARG A 54 11.60 12.32 6.11
C ARG A 54 11.23 10.86 5.84
N HIS A 55 10.14 10.62 5.11
CA HIS A 55 9.60 9.27 4.82
C HIS A 55 9.16 9.14 3.35
N THR A 56 9.72 9.94 2.45
CA THR A 56 9.35 9.94 1.04
C THR A 56 10.61 9.95 0.19
N ARG A 57 10.63 9.02 -0.76
CA ARG A 57 11.62 8.93 -1.82
C ARG A 57 10.92 9.11 -3.16
N GLU A 58 11.60 9.71 -4.11
CA GLU A 58 11.09 9.91 -5.46
C GLU A 58 11.96 9.19 -6.48
N LEU A 59 11.30 8.52 -7.43
CA LEU A 59 11.95 7.90 -8.57
C LEU A 59 11.41 8.55 -9.83
N PHE A 60 12.25 9.30 -10.53
CA PHE A 60 11.91 9.89 -11.82
C PHE A 60 12.21 8.90 -12.93
N VAL A 61 11.24 8.65 -13.80
CA VAL A 61 11.31 7.61 -14.84
C VAL A 61 10.93 8.17 -16.21
N SER A 62 11.59 7.66 -17.24
CA SER A 62 11.29 7.92 -18.65
C SER A 62 10.53 6.76 -19.32
N CYS A 63 10.42 5.62 -18.64
CA CYS A 63 9.72 4.41 -19.10
C CYS A 63 8.60 3.99 -18.12
N GLU A 64 7.98 2.84 -18.38
CA GLU A 64 6.91 2.30 -17.55
C GLU A 64 7.37 2.07 -16.09
N PRO A 65 6.54 2.40 -15.08
CA PRO A 65 6.93 2.33 -13.66
C PRO A 65 7.49 0.97 -13.23
N ALA A 66 6.90 -0.12 -13.73
CA ALA A 66 7.34 -1.48 -13.39
C ALA A 66 8.70 -1.82 -13.99
N GLU A 67 9.00 -1.36 -15.21
CA GLU A 67 10.29 -1.57 -15.85
C GLU A 67 11.39 -0.78 -15.13
N ALA A 68 11.16 0.50 -14.86
CA ALA A 68 12.07 1.33 -14.10
C ALA A 68 12.36 0.75 -12.71
N LEU A 69 11.33 0.22 -12.02
CA LEU A 69 11.48 -0.42 -10.72
C LEU A 69 12.35 -1.69 -10.82
N ARG A 70 12.15 -2.55 -11.83
CA ARG A 70 12.99 -3.74 -12.04
C ARG A 70 14.46 -3.36 -12.26
N MET A 71 14.72 -2.33 -13.07
CA MET A 71 16.08 -1.85 -13.33
C MET A 71 16.76 -1.34 -12.04
N GLN A 72 16.06 -0.51 -11.26
CA GLN A 72 16.56 0.02 -9.99
C GLN A 72 16.83 -1.08 -8.95
N LEU A 73 15.93 -2.05 -8.83
CA LEU A 73 16.11 -3.21 -7.95
C LEU A 73 17.26 -4.10 -8.41
N GLY A 74 17.51 -4.18 -9.71
CA GLY A 74 18.66 -4.89 -10.29
C GLY A 74 19.99 -4.23 -9.95
N GLN A 75 20.04 -2.90 -9.96
CA GLN A 75 21.26 -2.11 -9.75
C GLN A 75 21.62 -1.95 -8.27
N THR A 76 20.63 -1.73 -7.40
CA THR A 76 20.85 -1.46 -5.96
C THR A 76 21.28 -2.69 -5.16
N GLY A 77 21.00 -3.90 -5.66
CA GLY A 77 21.25 -5.14 -4.92
C GLY A 77 20.44 -5.26 -3.63
N LEU A 78 19.35 -4.46 -3.50
CA LEU A 78 18.53 -4.42 -2.30
C LEU A 78 17.97 -5.81 -1.98
N ARG A 79 18.14 -6.24 -0.74
CA ARG A 79 17.56 -7.48 -0.21
C ARG A 79 16.32 -7.14 0.60
N TYR A 80 15.16 -7.60 0.16
CA TYR A 80 13.87 -7.15 0.69
C TYR A 80 12.82 -8.26 0.70
N MET A 81 11.74 -8.01 1.44
CA MET A 81 10.53 -8.81 1.49
C MET A 81 9.37 -8.07 0.83
N VAL A 82 8.37 -8.82 0.40
CA VAL A 82 7.10 -8.26 -0.10
C VAL A 82 5.94 -8.85 0.67
N ILE A 83 5.02 -7.99 1.09
CA ILE A 83 3.68 -8.39 1.53
C ILE A 83 2.73 -8.15 0.36
N ALA A 84 2.05 -9.21 -0.06
CA ALA A 84 1.09 -9.23 -1.14
C ALA A 84 -0.13 -10.05 -0.69
N ASP A 85 -1.19 -10.08 -1.49
CA ASP A 85 -2.43 -10.74 -1.16
C ASP A 85 -3.10 -11.41 -2.36
N LEU A 86 -3.67 -12.59 -2.13
CA LEU A 86 -4.50 -13.25 -3.11
C LEU A 86 -5.80 -12.47 -3.27
N GLY A 87 -6.00 -11.84 -4.42
CA GLY A 87 -7.22 -11.08 -4.74
C GLY A 87 -7.24 -9.62 -4.27
N GLY A 88 -6.14 -9.08 -3.74
CA GLY A 88 -5.98 -7.65 -3.44
C GLY A 88 -6.60 -7.12 -2.13
N GLY A 89 -6.19 -5.91 -1.72
CA GLY A 89 -6.85 -5.05 -0.72
C GLY A 89 -6.49 -5.21 0.77
N ARG A 90 -5.65 -6.16 1.17
CA ARG A 90 -5.20 -6.41 2.56
C ARG A 90 -3.69 -6.21 2.76
N ALA A 91 -2.87 -6.33 1.72
CA ALA A 91 -1.42 -6.19 1.85
C ALA A 91 -1.01 -4.86 2.51
N ARG A 92 -1.60 -3.76 2.06
CA ARG A 92 -1.35 -2.41 2.61
C ARG A 92 -1.78 -2.29 4.07
N ARG A 93 -2.91 -2.90 4.43
CA ARG A 93 -3.38 -2.92 5.82
C ARG A 93 -2.44 -3.72 6.72
N GLY A 94 -1.97 -4.88 6.25
CA GLY A 94 -0.98 -5.68 6.95
C GLY A 94 0.30 -4.89 7.23
N LEU A 95 0.85 -4.22 6.21
CA LEU A 95 2.04 -3.38 6.37
C LEU A 95 1.80 -2.24 7.37
N LEU A 96 0.66 -1.54 7.30
CA LEU A 96 0.30 -0.48 8.25
C LEU A 96 0.20 -0.96 9.69
N ASP A 97 -0.38 -2.15 9.91
CA ASP A 97 -0.54 -2.69 11.25
C ASP A 97 0.81 -3.19 11.81
N ILE A 98 1.73 -3.67 10.96
CA ILE A 98 3.13 -3.92 11.36
C ILE A 98 3.79 -2.61 11.79
N ALA A 99 3.69 -1.56 10.98
CA ALA A 99 4.28 -0.25 11.27
C ALA A 99 3.83 0.29 12.65
N ARG A 100 2.54 0.16 12.94
CA ARG A 100 1.96 0.56 14.23
C ARG A 100 2.48 -0.27 15.39
N ALA A 101 2.58 -1.59 15.22
CA ALA A 101 3.01 -2.50 16.28
C ALA A 101 4.53 -2.44 16.54
N SER A 102 5.33 -2.11 15.52
CA SER A 102 6.78 -1.99 15.63
C SER A 102 7.26 -0.57 15.94
N GLY A 103 6.42 0.45 15.71
CA GLY A 103 6.81 1.86 15.77
C GLY A 103 7.66 2.31 14.58
N TRP A 104 7.85 1.47 13.55
CA TRP A 104 8.64 1.85 12.38
C TRP A 104 7.85 2.78 11.47
N PRO A 105 8.48 3.85 10.94
CA PRO A 105 7.78 4.79 10.08
C PRO A 105 7.43 4.15 8.74
N LEU A 106 6.17 4.28 8.33
CA LEU A 106 5.76 3.95 6.97
C LEU A 106 6.38 4.94 6.00
N GLN A 107 7.10 4.42 5.01
CA GLN A 107 7.75 5.18 3.97
C GLN A 107 7.04 5.00 2.63
N ARG A 108 7.25 5.95 1.72
CA ARG A 108 6.69 5.95 0.38
C ARG A 108 7.78 6.12 -0.67
N LEU A 109 7.67 5.38 -1.76
CA LEU A 109 8.41 5.60 -3.00
C LEU A 109 7.43 6.10 -4.04
N VAL A 110 7.53 7.37 -4.41
CA VAL A 110 6.69 8.02 -5.41
C VAL A 110 7.39 7.95 -6.76
N VAL A 111 6.81 7.24 -7.71
CA VAL A 111 7.31 7.15 -9.08
C VAL A 111 6.72 8.29 -9.89
N ARG A 112 7.57 9.12 -10.49
CA ARG A 112 7.17 10.30 -11.26
C ARG A 112 7.66 10.23 -12.69
N ARG A 113 6.87 10.77 -13.62
CA ARG A 113 7.32 10.97 -15.01
C ARG A 113 8.38 12.07 -15.06
N GLN A 114 9.51 11.79 -15.71
CA GLN A 114 10.55 12.79 -15.92
C GLN A 114 10.03 13.95 -16.79
N GLY A 115 10.46 15.18 -16.46
CA GLY A 115 10.08 16.40 -17.18
C GLY A 115 8.85 17.11 -16.61
N PHE A 116 7.73 16.39 -16.45
CA PHE A 116 6.45 16.97 -15.99
C PHE A 116 6.17 16.75 -14.49
N GLY A 117 6.78 15.73 -13.88
CA GLY A 117 6.64 15.45 -12.46
C GLY A 117 5.33 14.75 -12.08
N ASP A 118 4.49 14.34 -13.03
CA ASP A 118 3.25 13.61 -12.75
C ASP A 118 3.51 12.34 -11.94
N THR A 119 2.71 12.10 -10.90
CA THR A 119 2.78 10.87 -10.12
C THR A 119 2.16 9.72 -10.89
N LEU A 120 2.98 8.72 -11.23
CA LEU A 120 2.57 7.51 -11.95
C LEU A 120 2.17 6.39 -10.98
N ALA A 121 2.89 6.26 -9.86
CA ALA A 121 2.60 5.27 -8.85
C ALA A 121 3.14 5.68 -7.48
N THR A 122 2.53 5.20 -6.40
CA THR A 122 3.12 5.28 -5.05
C THR A 122 3.20 3.91 -4.40
N LEU A 123 4.42 3.45 -4.14
CA LEU A 123 4.68 2.24 -3.38
C LEU A 123 4.89 2.56 -1.90
N HIS A 124 4.51 1.63 -1.04
CA HIS A 124 4.64 1.77 0.42
C HIS A 124 5.60 0.72 0.95
N PHE A 125 6.44 1.09 1.91
CA PHE A 125 7.39 0.16 2.51
C PHE A 125 7.73 0.52 3.96
N LEU A 126 8.30 -0.47 4.67
CA LEU A 126 8.94 -0.31 5.98
C LEU A 126 10.39 -0.76 5.90
N ASP A 127 11.24 -0.14 6.70
CA ASP A 127 12.60 -0.63 6.91
C ASP A 127 12.68 -1.25 8.31
N SER A 128 12.94 -2.56 8.35
CA SER A 128 13.07 -3.33 9.58
C SER A 128 14.55 -3.40 9.99
N PRO A 129 14.91 -3.04 11.23
CA PRO A 129 16.30 -3.11 11.69
C PRO A 129 16.78 -4.55 11.85
N THR A 130 18.02 -4.81 11.41
CA THR A 130 18.72 -6.07 11.66
C THR A 130 19.49 -6.03 12.98
N GLN A 131 19.99 -7.19 13.43
CA GLN A 131 20.80 -7.29 14.64
C GLN A 131 22.08 -6.46 14.51
N ASP A 132 22.72 -6.54 13.34
CA ASP A 132 24.00 -5.89 13.00
C ASP A 132 23.88 -4.40 12.61
N GLY A 133 22.75 -3.76 12.89
CA GLY A 133 22.53 -2.33 12.61
C GLY A 133 22.18 -1.99 11.15
N GLY A 134 22.06 -2.99 10.29
CA GLY A 134 21.51 -2.87 8.94
C GLY A 134 19.98 -2.77 8.93
N ARG A 135 19.41 -2.82 7.71
CA ARG A 135 17.96 -2.80 7.50
C ARG A 135 17.52 -3.78 6.43
N VAL A 136 16.36 -4.38 6.61
CA VAL A 136 15.66 -5.16 5.58
C VAL A 136 14.37 -4.44 5.23
N ARG A 137 14.19 -4.13 3.95
CA ARG A 137 12.99 -3.47 3.46
C ARG A 137 11.84 -4.47 3.32
N VAL A 138 10.64 -4.03 3.65
CA VAL A 138 9.39 -4.76 3.47
C VAL A 138 8.46 -3.90 2.62
N PHE A 139 8.30 -4.25 1.34
CA PHE A 139 7.39 -3.57 0.43
C PHE A 139 5.98 -4.11 0.55
N CYS A 140 5.00 -3.26 0.26
CA CYS A 140 3.63 -3.66 -0.05
C CYS A 140 3.47 -3.74 -1.57
N ALA A 141 2.92 -4.86 -2.07
CA ALA A 141 2.62 -5.04 -3.49
C ALA A 141 1.43 -4.20 -3.98
N ASP A 142 0.55 -3.78 -3.06
CA ASP A 142 -0.58 -2.87 -3.35
C ASP A 142 -0.07 -1.42 -3.45
N ALA A 143 0.23 -1.01 -4.68
CA ALA A 143 0.66 0.34 -5.04
C ALA A 143 -0.53 1.24 -5.40
N ASP A 144 -0.43 2.53 -5.09
CA ASP A 144 -1.40 3.53 -5.54
C ASP A 144 -1.11 3.87 -7.01
N ALA A 145 -1.81 3.22 -7.92
CA ALA A 145 -1.70 3.32 -9.39
C ALA A 145 -2.97 2.76 -10.05
N ASP A 146 -3.11 2.92 -11.37
CA ASP A 146 -4.15 2.22 -12.14
C ASP A 146 -3.97 0.68 -12.06
N GLU A 147 -5.00 -0.08 -12.41
CA GLU A 147 -5.02 -1.54 -12.22
C GLU A 147 -3.87 -2.25 -12.95
N LEU A 148 -3.59 -1.86 -14.19
CA LEU A 148 -2.55 -2.50 -15.00
C LEU A 148 -1.17 -2.19 -14.42
N SER A 149 -0.89 -0.93 -14.10
CA SER A 149 0.37 -0.53 -13.46
C SER A 149 0.55 -1.18 -12.10
N ARG A 150 -0.51 -1.27 -11.29
CA ARG A 150 -0.47 -1.90 -9.96
C ARG A 150 -0.12 -3.39 -10.07
N GLN A 151 -0.74 -4.12 -11.00
CA GLN A 151 -0.39 -5.53 -11.24
C GLN A 151 1.07 -5.67 -11.72
N ALA A 152 1.50 -4.85 -12.67
CA ALA A 152 2.87 -4.89 -13.18
C ALA A 152 3.93 -4.56 -12.11
N LEU A 153 3.65 -3.59 -11.23
CA LEU A 153 4.51 -3.22 -10.10
C LEU A 153 4.56 -4.32 -9.04
N ALA A 154 3.42 -4.94 -8.73
CA ALA A 154 3.36 -6.10 -7.82
C ALA A 154 4.24 -7.25 -8.33
N GLN A 155 4.14 -7.57 -9.62
CA GLN A 155 4.99 -8.58 -10.26
C GLN A 155 6.47 -8.19 -10.25
N ALA A 156 6.80 -6.93 -10.54
CA ALA A 156 8.17 -6.42 -10.46
C ALA A 156 8.78 -6.57 -9.06
N LEU A 157 8.02 -6.22 -8.01
CA LEU A 157 8.44 -6.38 -6.62
C LEU A 157 8.59 -7.85 -6.24
N MET A 158 7.58 -8.67 -6.48
CA MET A 158 7.59 -10.09 -6.10
C MET A 158 8.67 -10.87 -6.84
N GLY A 159 8.93 -10.55 -8.10
CA GLY A 159 9.90 -11.25 -8.92
C GLY A 159 11.31 -11.26 -8.33
N ARG A 160 11.74 -10.21 -7.62
CA ARG A 160 13.10 -10.11 -7.05
C ARG A 160 13.16 -10.14 -5.51
N ALA A 161 12.03 -10.28 -4.83
CA ALA A 161 11.99 -10.31 -3.37
C ALA A 161 12.67 -11.57 -2.84
N GLU A 162 13.44 -11.51 -1.76
CA GLU A 162 13.97 -12.75 -1.16
C GLU A 162 12.84 -13.60 -0.56
N LEU A 163 11.78 -12.94 -0.07
CA LEU A 163 10.64 -13.59 0.56
C LEU A 163 9.35 -12.83 0.23
N VAL A 164 8.33 -13.55 -0.23
CA VAL A 164 6.98 -13.03 -0.45
C VAL A 164 6.04 -13.61 0.59
N ALA A 165 5.41 -12.75 1.39
CA ALA A 165 4.29 -13.07 2.24
C ALA A 165 2.98 -12.84 1.50
N MET A 166 2.32 -13.93 1.11
CA MET A 166 1.05 -13.93 0.40
C MET A 166 -0.10 -14.08 1.41
N LEU A 167 -0.79 -13.00 1.72
CA LEU A 167 -1.98 -13.02 2.56
C LEU A 167 -3.14 -13.67 1.81
N VAL A 168 -3.83 -14.63 2.44
CA VAL A 168 -5.02 -15.26 1.86
C VAL A 168 -6.25 -14.78 2.61
N PRO A 169 -7.10 -13.93 2.00
CA PRO A 169 -8.31 -13.44 2.65
C PRO A 169 -9.25 -14.58 3.05
N GLY A 170 -9.77 -14.55 4.28
CA GLY A 170 -10.70 -15.57 4.79
C GLY A 170 -12.09 -15.58 4.17
N GLY A 171 -12.35 -14.79 3.13
CA GLY A 171 -13.63 -14.71 2.41
C GLY A 171 -13.60 -15.27 0.98
N LEU A 172 -12.44 -15.76 0.51
CA LEU A 172 -12.34 -16.36 -0.82
C LEU A 172 -12.94 -17.77 -0.81
N THR A 173 -13.78 -18.06 -1.81
CA THR A 173 -14.27 -19.42 -2.06
C THR A 173 -13.12 -20.35 -2.47
N LEU A 174 -13.33 -21.67 -2.38
CA LEU A 174 -12.32 -22.64 -2.82
C LEU A 174 -11.94 -22.47 -4.30
N ALA A 175 -12.92 -22.18 -5.16
CA ALA A 175 -12.67 -21.92 -6.58
C ALA A 175 -11.81 -20.66 -6.77
N GLN A 176 -12.10 -19.58 -6.06
CA GLN A 176 -11.31 -18.35 -6.12
C GLN A 176 -9.90 -18.55 -5.57
N GLN A 177 -9.72 -19.35 -4.53
CA GLN A 177 -8.39 -19.70 -4.02
C GLN A 177 -7.59 -20.50 -5.07
N ALA A 178 -8.21 -21.49 -5.69
CA ALA A 178 -7.59 -22.30 -6.74
C ALA A 178 -7.17 -21.44 -7.94
N GLU A 179 -8.09 -20.58 -8.41
CA GLU A 179 -7.87 -19.67 -9.54
C GLU A 179 -6.74 -18.69 -9.24
N ALA A 180 -6.76 -18.04 -8.07
CA ALA A 180 -5.74 -17.06 -7.69
C ALA A 180 -4.34 -17.69 -7.57
N VAL A 181 -4.23 -18.90 -6.99
CA VAL A 181 -2.95 -19.62 -6.92
C VAL A 181 -2.49 -20.08 -8.30
N SER A 182 -3.41 -20.48 -9.18
CA SER A 182 -3.12 -20.85 -10.57
C SER A 182 -2.68 -19.65 -11.43
N ALA A 183 -3.29 -18.49 -11.22
CA ALA A 183 -2.91 -17.24 -11.84
C ALA A 183 -1.48 -16.85 -11.43
N LEU A 184 -1.18 -16.89 -10.12
CA LEU A 184 0.17 -16.67 -9.62
C LEU A 184 1.18 -17.66 -10.21
N ALA A 185 0.83 -18.96 -10.32
CA ALA A 185 1.70 -19.96 -10.96
C ALA A 185 1.97 -19.61 -12.44
N THR A 186 0.98 -19.08 -13.14
CA THR A 186 1.11 -18.66 -14.53
C THR A 186 1.98 -17.42 -14.67
N GLU A 187 1.83 -16.43 -13.78
CA GLU A 187 2.69 -15.26 -13.72
C GLU A 187 4.16 -15.66 -13.50
N VAL A 188 4.43 -16.50 -12.49
CA VAL A 188 5.78 -17.02 -12.21
C VAL A 188 6.37 -17.76 -13.40
N ARG A 189 5.58 -18.58 -14.10
CA ARG A 189 6.04 -19.30 -15.30
C ARG A 189 6.31 -18.36 -16.48
N SER A 190 5.46 -17.35 -16.66
CA SER A 190 5.62 -16.36 -17.73
C SER A 190 6.85 -15.47 -17.52
N GLY A 191 7.22 -15.20 -16.26
CA GLY A 191 8.42 -14.46 -15.89
C GLY A 191 9.70 -15.30 -15.77
N ARG A 192 9.76 -16.50 -16.37
CA ARG A 192 10.95 -17.37 -16.32
C ARG A 192 12.17 -16.65 -16.91
N GLY A 193 13.17 -16.37 -16.07
CA GLY A 193 14.39 -15.61 -16.37
C GLY A 193 14.65 -14.51 -15.35
N ASP A 194 13.59 -13.79 -14.95
CA ASP A 194 13.67 -12.62 -14.05
C ASP A 194 13.13 -12.89 -12.64
N TRP A 195 12.50 -14.05 -12.43
CA TRP A 195 12.00 -14.46 -11.12
C TRP A 195 13.12 -15.03 -10.24
N LEU A 196 13.65 -14.19 -9.37
CA LEU A 196 14.69 -14.48 -8.37
C LEU A 196 14.13 -14.72 -6.97
N CYS A 197 12.81 -14.65 -6.79
CA CYS A 197 12.23 -14.82 -5.47
C CYS A 197 12.48 -16.24 -4.91
N ARG A 198 13.06 -16.28 -3.71
CA ARG A 198 13.59 -17.53 -3.13
C ARG A 198 12.53 -18.33 -2.40
N ALA A 199 11.50 -17.69 -1.85
CA ALA A 199 10.42 -18.37 -1.15
C ALA A 199 9.13 -17.56 -1.10
N ILE A 200 7.99 -18.28 -1.12
CA ILE A 200 6.67 -17.71 -0.90
C ILE A 200 6.03 -18.36 0.33
N ILE A 201 5.46 -17.55 1.22
CA ILE A 201 4.67 -18.03 2.37
C ILE A 201 3.23 -17.59 2.21
N PHE A 202 2.33 -18.56 2.14
CA PHE A 202 0.89 -18.33 2.11
C PHE A 202 0.38 -18.22 3.55
N MET A 203 -0.16 -17.06 3.91
CA MET A 203 -0.63 -16.73 5.25
C MET A 203 -2.15 -16.59 5.26
N PRO A 204 -2.88 -17.67 5.55
CA PRO A 204 -4.33 -17.62 5.46
C PRO A 204 -4.94 -16.98 6.71
N GLY A 205 -6.07 -16.28 6.54
CA GLY A 205 -6.84 -15.77 7.68
C GLY A 205 -7.54 -16.87 8.50
N GLN A 206 -7.73 -18.03 7.89
CA GLN A 206 -8.34 -19.23 8.49
C GLN A 206 -7.64 -20.48 7.96
N THR A 207 -7.59 -21.55 8.74
CA THR A 207 -6.99 -22.82 8.30
C THR A 207 -7.77 -23.39 7.10
N SER A 208 -7.08 -23.71 6.01
CA SER A 208 -7.68 -24.27 4.79
C SER A 208 -6.86 -25.48 4.32
N PRO A 209 -7.37 -26.73 4.46
CA PRO A 209 -6.64 -27.92 4.00
C PRO A 209 -6.53 -27.97 2.47
N ASP A 210 -7.49 -27.42 1.74
CA ASP A 210 -7.45 -27.40 0.27
C ASP A 210 -6.40 -26.42 -0.27
N LEU A 211 -6.15 -25.32 0.44
CA LEU A 211 -5.06 -24.41 0.09
C LEU A 211 -3.70 -25.12 0.06
N VAL A 212 -3.46 -26.09 0.96
CA VAL A 212 -2.24 -26.91 0.95
C VAL A 212 -2.09 -27.68 -0.37
N LYS A 213 -3.19 -28.20 -0.92
CA LYS A 213 -3.19 -28.90 -2.22
C LYS A 213 -2.80 -27.95 -3.35
N TYR A 214 -3.37 -26.75 -3.38
CA TYR A 214 -3.04 -25.74 -4.39
C TYR A 214 -1.58 -25.27 -4.27
N ILE A 215 -1.07 -25.06 -3.05
CA ILE A 215 0.33 -24.72 -2.81
C ILE A 215 1.27 -25.86 -3.26
N THR A 216 0.90 -27.11 -2.99
CA THR A 216 1.70 -28.28 -3.41
C THR A 216 1.80 -28.35 -4.93
N ARG A 217 0.69 -28.13 -5.64
CA ARG A 217 0.67 -28.02 -7.10
C ARG A 217 1.48 -26.83 -7.60
N PHE A 218 1.32 -25.66 -7.00
CA PHE A 218 2.11 -24.47 -7.32
C PHE A 218 3.62 -24.76 -7.26
N ARG A 219 4.09 -25.47 -6.24
CA ARG A 219 5.51 -25.85 -6.11
C ARG A 219 5.96 -26.78 -7.22
N ALA A 220 5.13 -27.77 -7.57
CA ALA A 220 5.44 -28.70 -8.65
C ALA A 220 5.51 -27.97 -10.00
N ASP A 221 4.61 -27.02 -10.23
CA ASP A 221 4.50 -26.30 -11.51
C ASP A 221 5.58 -25.22 -11.68
N THR A 222 6.00 -24.57 -10.58
CA THR A 222 6.93 -23.42 -10.62
C THR A 222 8.35 -23.73 -10.17
N GLY A 223 8.56 -24.78 -9.36
CA GLY A 223 9.83 -25.07 -8.70
C GLY A 223 10.16 -24.15 -7.53
N ILE A 224 9.33 -23.14 -7.23
CA ILE A 224 9.59 -22.19 -6.15
C ILE A 224 9.23 -22.81 -4.80
N PRO A 225 10.09 -22.71 -3.78
CA PRO A 225 9.75 -23.07 -2.42
C PRO A 225 8.52 -22.28 -1.93
N ALA A 226 7.43 -22.98 -1.67
CA ALA A 226 6.24 -22.40 -1.07
C ALA A 226 5.79 -23.17 0.16
N ARG A 227 5.27 -22.47 1.17
CA ARG A 227 4.70 -23.10 2.37
C ARG A 227 3.47 -22.37 2.87
N MET A 228 2.61 -23.11 3.57
CA MET A 228 1.49 -22.54 4.31
C MET A 228 1.96 -22.16 5.72
N ALA A 229 1.69 -20.94 6.14
CA ALA A 229 1.84 -20.48 7.50
C ALA A 229 0.62 -20.90 8.35
N PRO A 230 0.71 -20.88 9.69
CA PRO A 230 -0.46 -20.91 10.56
C PRO A 230 -1.44 -19.79 10.22
N ALA A 231 -2.71 -19.96 10.60
CA ALA A 231 -3.71 -18.92 10.35
C ALA A 231 -3.34 -17.62 11.07
N VAL A 232 -3.21 -16.52 10.30
CA VAL A 232 -2.79 -15.21 10.80
C VAL A 232 -4.02 -14.30 10.89
N ARG A 233 -4.39 -13.91 12.12
CA ARG A 233 -5.55 -13.02 12.34
C ARG A 233 -5.15 -11.60 12.73
N ARG A 234 -3.91 -11.43 13.19
CA ARG A 234 -3.37 -10.16 13.69
C ARG A 234 -2.01 -9.87 13.06
N ALA A 235 -1.67 -8.59 12.96
CA ALA A 235 -0.41 -8.15 12.36
C ALA A 235 0.83 -8.51 13.20
N ASP A 236 0.65 -8.71 14.50
CA ASP A 236 1.74 -9.17 15.36
C ASP A 236 2.18 -10.60 15.01
N GLN A 237 1.20 -11.50 14.85
CA GLN A 237 1.42 -12.87 14.39
C GLN A 237 2.05 -12.90 13.00
N LEU A 238 1.59 -12.01 12.11
CA LEU A 238 2.13 -11.85 10.76
C LEU A 238 3.62 -11.55 10.80
N TRP A 239 4.02 -10.51 11.53
CA TRP A 239 5.42 -10.10 11.60
C TRP A 239 6.30 -11.13 12.32
N VAL A 240 5.84 -11.70 13.43
CA VAL A 240 6.60 -12.75 14.15
C VAL A 240 6.89 -13.93 13.22
N TYR A 241 5.89 -14.41 12.48
CA TYR A 241 6.08 -15.52 11.56
C TYR A 241 6.96 -15.13 10.36
N LEU A 242 6.72 -13.95 9.77
CA LEU A 242 7.51 -13.43 8.66
C LEU A 242 8.99 -13.26 9.04
N GLY A 243 9.26 -12.61 10.17
CA GLY A 243 10.61 -12.40 10.67
C GLY A 243 11.32 -13.70 11.04
N SER A 244 10.61 -14.66 11.65
CA SER A 244 11.18 -15.98 11.93
C SER A 244 11.51 -16.75 10.64
N THR A 245 10.64 -16.67 9.63
CA THR A 245 10.87 -17.24 8.30
C THR A 245 12.12 -16.65 7.65
N TRP A 246 12.22 -15.33 7.68
CA TRP A 246 13.37 -14.63 7.13
C TRP A 246 14.66 -15.07 7.82
N ASN A 247 14.70 -15.08 9.15
CA ASN A 247 15.88 -15.49 9.90
C ASN A 247 16.31 -16.93 9.56
N GLN A 248 15.36 -17.87 9.47
CA GLN A 248 15.63 -19.25 9.01
C GLN A 248 16.23 -19.30 7.59
N MET A 249 15.85 -18.38 6.71
CA MET A 249 16.44 -18.29 5.37
C MET A 249 17.86 -17.72 5.42
N GLN A 250 18.13 -16.77 6.32
CA GLN A 250 19.45 -16.19 6.52
C GLN A 250 20.43 -17.19 7.16
N ASP A 251 19.97 -18.18 7.92
CA ASP A 251 20.85 -19.22 8.47
C ASP A 251 21.63 -19.98 7.40
N LYS A 252 21.06 -20.08 6.19
CA LYS A 252 21.69 -20.72 5.01
C LYS A 252 22.65 -19.79 4.26
N VAL A 253 22.71 -18.51 4.61
CA VAL A 253 23.58 -17.51 4.00
C VAL A 253 24.88 -17.43 4.83
N PRO A 254 26.06 -17.20 4.21
CA PRO A 254 27.32 -17.02 4.95
C PRO A 254 27.21 -15.92 6.03
N PRO A 255 27.80 -16.10 7.22
CA PRO A 255 27.65 -15.16 8.35
C PRO A 255 27.93 -13.70 7.99
N ALA A 256 28.95 -13.42 7.19
CA ALA A 256 29.32 -12.07 6.77
C ALA A 256 28.27 -11.35 5.89
N GLN A 257 27.29 -12.10 5.36
CA GLN A 257 26.23 -11.58 4.48
C GLN A 257 24.84 -11.77 5.11
N ARG A 258 24.73 -12.22 6.36
CA ARG A 258 23.42 -12.43 6.99
C ARG A 258 22.76 -11.10 7.32
N LEU A 259 21.44 -11.06 7.13
CA LEU A 259 20.60 -9.94 7.55
C LEU A 259 19.59 -10.43 8.58
N THR A 260 20.05 -10.82 9.77
CA THR A 260 19.13 -11.33 10.80
C THR A 260 18.28 -10.20 11.36
N LEU A 261 16.96 -10.34 11.30
CA LEU A 261 16.05 -9.39 11.92
C LEU A 261 16.16 -9.47 13.43
N ARG A 262 16.03 -8.31 14.08
CA ARG A 262 15.78 -8.28 15.52
C ARG A 262 14.41 -8.88 15.79
N THR A 263 14.36 -9.90 16.65
CA THR A 263 13.10 -10.45 17.14
C THR A 263 12.40 -9.35 17.92
N LEU A 264 11.51 -8.62 17.26
CA LEU A 264 10.59 -7.77 17.98
C LEU A 264 9.63 -8.69 18.73
N ALA A 265 9.69 -8.66 20.06
CA ALA A 265 8.48 -8.85 20.82
C ALA A 265 7.60 -7.66 20.46
N LEU A 266 6.78 -7.82 19.41
CA LEU A 266 5.70 -6.87 19.17
C LEU A 266 4.90 -6.92 20.44
N VAL A 267 4.84 -5.79 21.14
CA VAL A 267 3.96 -5.66 22.29
C VAL A 267 2.58 -5.81 21.70
N ALA A 268 2.06 -7.04 21.73
CA ALA A 268 0.65 -7.29 21.67
C ALA A 268 0.13 -6.47 22.83
N ASN A 269 -0.40 -5.27 22.57
CA ASN A 269 -1.04 -4.48 23.61
C ASN A 269 -1.95 -5.45 24.36
N PRO A 270 -1.62 -5.82 25.61
CA PRO A 270 -2.59 -6.49 26.42
C PRO A 270 -3.69 -5.45 26.60
N THR A 271 -4.92 -5.92 26.65
CA THR A 271 -6.03 -5.25 27.33
C THR A 271 -5.51 -4.28 28.40
N PRO A 272 -5.95 -3.01 28.45
CA PRO A 272 -5.35 -2.03 29.36
C PRO A 272 -5.59 -2.48 30.80
N GLN A 273 -4.57 -3.12 31.39
CA GLN A 273 -4.43 -3.17 32.83
C GLN A 273 -3.92 -1.82 33.25
N ALA A 274 -4.75 -1.16 34.06
CA ALA A 274 -4.44 0.10 34.69
C ALA A 274 -3.19 -0.05 35.56
N THR A 275 -2.06 0.49 35.11
CA THR A 275 -0.97 0.92 35.98
C THR A 275 -0.48 2.28 35.52
N ARG A 276 -1.12 3.27 36.13
CA ARG A 276 -0.71 4.61 36.51
C ARG A 276 0.73 5.06 36.15
N ALA A 277 0.72 6.21 35.47
CA ALA A 277 1.67 7.32 35.49
C ALA A 277 3.01 7.16 34.77
N GLU A 278 3.00 7.58 33.50
CA GLU A 278 3.94 8.60 33.00
C GLU A 278 3.23 9.43 31.89
N SER A 279 2.80 10.63 32.28
CA SER A 279 2.54 11.82 31.44
C SER A 279 1.80 11.65 30.10
N ILE A 280 0.48 11.46 30.17
CA ILE A 280 -0.44 11.58 29.02
C ILE A 280 -0.58 13.07 28.66
N VAL A 281 -0.06 13.46 27.49
CA VAL A 281 -0.60 14.60 26.74
C VAL A 281 -1.97 14.14 26.25
N VAL A 282 -3.04 14.72 26.79
CA VAL A 282 -4.42 14.42 26.41
C VAL A 282 -4.60 14.71 24.93
N ASN A 283 -4.91 13.69 24.12
CA ASN A 283 -5.29 13.87 22.72
C ASN A 283 -6.67 14.56 22.65
N ASP A 284 -6.67 15.90 22.55
CA ASP A 284 -7.86 16.75 22.42
C ASP A 284 -8.90 16.23 21.41
N THR A 285 -8.44 15.63 20.32
CA THR A 285 -9.27 15.08 19.24
C THR A 285 -10.18 13.93 19.73
N GLY A 286 -9.68 13.07 20.62
CA GLY A 286 -10.45 11.95 21.16
C GLY A 286 -11.56 12.43 22.09
N LEU A 287 -11.25 13.41 22.95
CA LEU A 287 -12.22 14.01 23.86
C LEU A 287 -13.34 14.75 23.11
N LEU A 288 -12.98 15.49 22.06
CA LEU A 288 -13.94 16.22 21.23
C LEU A 288 -14.86 15.28 20.42
N ALA A 289 -14.31 14.19 19.87
CA ALA A 289 -15.10 13.16 19.19
C ALA A 289 -16.09 12.47 20.14
N GLN A 290 -15.67 12.15 21.37
CA GLN A 290 -16.54 11.58 22.40
C GLN A 290 -17.70 12.53 22.72
N ARG A 291 -17.43 13.84 22.85
CA ARG A 291 -18.44 14.88 23.09
C ARG A 291 -19.43 15.01 21.95
N CYS A 292 -18.97 14.92 20.70
CA CYS A 292 -19.84 14.91 19.52
C CYS A 292 -20.80 13.71 19.55
N VAL A 293 -20.30 12.50 19.82
CA VAL A 293 -21.14 11.30 19.94
C VAL A 293 -22.18 11.46 21.04
N HIS A 294 -21.77 11.94 22.21
CA HIS A 294 -22.68 12.16 23.34
C HIS A 294 -23.80 13.16 23.01
N HIS A 295 -23.46 14.24 22.30
CA HIS A 295 -24.44 15.22 21.85
C HIS A 295 -25.44 14.62 20.84
N LEU A 296 -24.95 13.86 19.86
CA LEU A 296 -25.78 13.23 18.83
C LEU A 296 -26.72 12.17 19.42
N MET A 297 -26.25 11.38 20.39
CA MET A 297 -27.07 10.38 21.07
C MET A 297 -28.22 10.98 21.90
N ARG A 298 -28.16 12.27 22.24
CA ARG A 298 -29.25 13.00 22.90
C ARG A 298 -30.30 13.53 21.93
N GLN A 299 -30.06 13.46 20.62
CA GLN A 299 -31.04 13.90 19.63
C GLN A 299 -32.14 12.84 19.43
N PRO A 300 -33.41 13.26 19.24
CA PRO A 300 -34.54 12.35 19.16
C PRO A 300 -34.43 11.42 17.94
N GLY A 301 -34.59 10.12 18.17
CA GLY A 301 -34.60 9.10 17.13
C GLY A 301 -33.22 8.63 16.68
N VAL A 302 -32.12 9.12 17.27
CA VAL A 302 -30.78 8.59 17.05
C VAL A 302 -30.63 7.27 17.82
N GLN A 303 -30.30 6.20 17.09
CA GLN A 303 -30.14 4.87 17.66
C GLN A 303 -28.65 4.52 17.85
N ARG A 304 -27.81 4.87 16.87
CA ARG A 304 -26.36 4.61 16.89
C ARG A 304 -25.58 5.69 16.18
N VAL A 305 -24.38 5.97 16.69
CA VAL A 305 -23.44 6.94 16.12
C VAL A 305 -22.04 6.32 16.09
N CYS A 306 -21.35 6.47 14.97
CA CYS A 306 -19.94 6.14 14.82
C CYS A 306 -19.23 7.30 14.11
N LEU A 307 -18.14 7.79 14.70
CA LEU A 307 -17.22 8.73 14.08
C LEU A 307 -15.96 7.98 13.71
N PHE A 308 -15.54 8.05 12.46
CA PHE A 308 -14.34 7.37 12.00
C PHE A 308 -13.55 8.23 11.01
N ASN A 309 -12.25 8.02 10.98
CA ASN A 309 -11.39 8.69 10.02
C ASN A 309 -11.56 8.03 8.63
N LEU A 310 -11.89 8.82 7.62
CA LEU A 310 -12.22 8.33 6.27
C LEU A 310 -11.07 7.54 5.65
N GLN A 311 -9.83 8.01 5.84
CA GLN A 311 -8.64 7.44 5.24
C GLN A 311 -8.19 6.15 5.93
N SER A 312 -8.13 6.17 7.27
CA SER A 312 -7.57 5.06 8.07
C SER A 312 -8.62 4.06 8.57
N GLN A 313 -9.92 4.37 8.43
CA GLN A 313 -11.05 3.65 9.03
C GLN A 313 -10.98 3.51 10.55
N ALA A 314 -10.08 4.25 11.21
CA ALA A 314 -9.99 4.22 12.66
C ALA A 314 -11.25 4.86 13.25
N VAL A 315 -11.96 4.11 14.09
CA VAL A 315 -13.08 4.63 14.87
C VAL A 315 -12.51 5.58 15.92
N VAL A 316 -12.93 6.84 15.84
CA VAL A 316 -12.50 7.91 16.75
C VAL A 316 -13.42 7.96 17.97
N ALA A 317 -14.72 7.74 17.77
CA ALA A 317 -15.71 7.62 18.85
C ALA A 317 -16.95 6.85 18.37
N HIS A 318 -17.68 6.21 19.27
CA HIS A 318 -18.91 5.48 18.96
C HIS A 318 -19.86 5.42 20.16
N SER A 319 -21.15 5.18 19.92
CA SER A 319 -22.18 5.10 20.97
C SER A 319 -22.47 3.68 21.48
N GLY A 320 -22.02 2.65 20.75
CA GLY A 320 -22.27 1.23 21.06
C GLY A 320 -21.00 0.50 21.52
N SER A 321 -20.88 -0.79 21.19
CA SER A 321 -19.63 -1.52 21.41
C SER A 321 -18.54 -1.13 20.39
N ALA A 322 -17.28 -1.40 20.72
CA ALA A 322 -16.16 -1.13 19.81
C ALA A 322 -16.27 -1.93 18.50
N GLU A 323 -16.85 -3.13 18.56
CA GLU A 323 -17.07 -3.99 17.39
C GLU A 323 -18.17 -3.43 16.49
N GLU A 324 -19.29 -2.97 17.06
CA GLU A 324 -20.35 -2.29 16.32
C GLU A 324 -19.84 -1.00 15.66
N GLY A 325 -19.02 -0.22 16.37
CA GLY A 325 -18.37 0.96 15.81
C GLY A 325 -17.50 0.63 14.59
N ARG A 326 -16.73 -0.46 14.65
CA ARG A 326 -15.89 -0.91 13.53
C ARG A 326 -16.73 -1.38 12.34
N VAL A 327 -17.81 -2.12 12.58
CA VAL A 327 -18.74 -2.54 11.52
C VAL A 327 -19.37 -1.32 10.86
N MET A 328 -19.84 -0.35 11.66
CA MET A 328 -20.39 0.90 11.13
C MET A 328 -19.35 1.70 10.33
N ALA A 329 -18.10 1.77 10.77
CA ALA A 329 -17.04 2.45 10.02
C ALA A 329 -16.73 1.76 8.67
N ALA A 330 -16.64 0.43 8.69
CA ALA A 330 -16.41 -0.37 7.48
C ALA A 330 -17.56 -0.20 6.46
N GLN A 331 -18.80 -0.35 6.92
CA GLN A 331 -20.00 -0.21 6.07
C GLN A 331 -20.19 1.23 5.59
N GLY A 332 -19.98 2.22 6.47
CA GLY A 332 -20.03 3.63 6.11
C GLY A 332 -19.04 3.95 4.99
N ARG A 333 -17.79 3.48 5.10
CA ARG A 333 -16.81 3.68 4.01
C ARG A 333 -17.19 2.97 2.71
N ALA A 334 -17.70 1.74 2.77
CA ALA A 334 -18.14 1.03 1.57
C ALA A 334 -19.23 1.82 0.83
N LEU A 335 -20.22 2.36 1.58
CA LEU A 335 -21.26 3.22 1.02
C LEU A 335 -20.69 4.50 0.40
N LEU A 336 -19.78 5.20 1.10
CA LEU A 336 -19.12 6.41 0.57
C LEU A 336 -18.34 6.14 -0.73
N GLN A 337 -17.67 4.99 -0.83
CA GLN A 337 -16.93 4.61 -2.04
C GLN A 337 -17.87 4.36 -3.23
N VAL A 338 -19.01 3.70 -2.99
CA VAL A 338 -20.04 3.50 -4.02
C VAL A 338 -20.64 4.83 -4.45
N THR A 339 -20.99 5.70 -3.49
CA THR A 339 -21.55 7.03 -3.79
C THR A 339 -20.52 7.92 -4.52
N GLY A 340 -19.25 7.86 -4.14
CA GLY A 340 -18.17 8.60 -4.82
C GLY A 340 -18.03 8.19 -6.28
N ARG A 341 -17.99 6.87 -6.57
CA ARG A 341 -17.96 6.35 -7.94
C ARG A 341 -19.19 6.75 -8.76
N ALA A 342 -20.37 6.75 -8.12
CA ALA A 342 -21.59 7.21 -8.77
C ALA A 342 -21.52 8.71 -9.10
N GLY A 343 -20.98 9.53 -8.19
CA GLY A 343 -20.76 10.96 -8.40
C GLY A 343 -19.79 11.25 -9.55
N GLU A 344 -18.71 10.49 -9.66
CA GLU A 344 -17.77 10.58 -10.79
C GLU A 344 -18.42 10.22 -12.12
N THR A 345 -19.17 9.11 -12.14
CA THR A 345 -19.88 8.63 -13.34
C THR A 345 -20.91 9.66 -13.82
N LEU A 346 -21.61 10.30 -12.88
CA LEU A 346 -22.63 11.31 -13.16
C LEU A 346 -22.07 12.73 -13.28
N ARG A 347 -20.76 12.92 -13.14
CA ARG A 347 -20.07 14.23 -13.15
C ARG A 347 -20.62 15.23 -12.14
N LEU A 348 -20.99 14.75 -10.95
CA LEU A 348 -21.52 15.56 -9.83
C LEU A 348 -20.41 16.11 -8.91
N GLY A 349 -19.14 15.84 -9.22
CA GLY A 349 -17.97 16.26 -8.45
C GLY A 349 -17.47 15.20 -7.46
N HIS A 350 -16.36 15.51 -6.77
CA HIS A 350 -15.62 14.54 -5.93
C HIS A 350 -15.84 14.74 -4.41
N ALA A 351 -16.54 15.80 -4.00
CA ALA A 351 -16.73 16.14 -2.59
C ALA A 351 -18.10 15.65 -2.11
N LEU A 352 -18.13 14.50 -1.44
CA LEU A 352 -19.35 14.09 -0.75
C LEU A 352 -19.55 14.95 0.50
N VAL A 353 -20.56 15.82 0.46
CA VAL A 353 -20.97 16.63 1.62
C VAL A 353 -21.76 15.75 2.59
N GLU A 354 -22.74 15.02 2.06
CA GLU A 354 -23.67 14.19 2.83
C GLU A 354 -24.31 13.11 1.94
N ALA A 355 -24.56 11.92 2.51
CA ALA A 355 -25.35 10.86 1.90
C ALA A 355 -26.36 10.31 2.91
N THR A 356 -27.60 10.16 2.48
CA THR A 356 -28.68 9.61 3.31
C THR A 356 -29.32 8.41 2.61
N PHE A 357 -29.43 7.30 3.31
CA PHE A 357 -30.07 6.07 2.85
C PHE A 357 -31.30 5.80 3.71
N THR A 358 -32.45 5.60 3.08
CA THR A 358 -33.69 5.27 3.80
C THR A 358 -34.04 3.81 3.56
N LEU A 359 -34.11 3.03 4.63
CA LEU A 359 -34.53 1.64 4.65
C LEU A 359 -35.94 1.53 5.26
N ALA A 360 -36.51 0.32 5.27
CA ALA A 360 -37.87 0.06 5.74
C ALA A 360 -38.11 0.53 7.19
N GLU A 361 -37.12 0.40 8.07
CA GLU A 361 -37.25 0.73 9.50
C GLU A 361 -36.27 1.80 9.98
N HIS A 362 -35.21 2.05 9.20
CA HIS A 362 -34.09 2.90 9.61
C HIS A 362 -33.71 3.90 8.53
N ARG A 363 -33.13 5.01 8.95
CA ARG A 363 -32.45 5.96 8.07
C ARG A 363 -30.99 6.04 8.47
N VAL A 364 -30.09 5.89 7.50
CA VAL A 364 -28.65 6.01 7.67
C VAL A 364 -28.19 7.33 7.09
N GLN A 365 -27.41 8.09 7.84
CA GLN A 365 -26.83 9.36 7.42
C GLN A 365 -25.31 9.30 7.54
N LEU A 366 -24.63 9.68 6.46
CA LEU A 366 -23.17 9.78 6.36
C LEU A 366 -22.80 11.21 5.99
N SER A 367 -21.97 11.87 6.78
CA SER A 367 -21.55 13.26 6.50
C SER A 367 -20.19 13.58 7.07
N GLY A 368 -19.47 14.52 6.42
CA GLY A 368 -18.22 15.06 6.95
C GLY A 368 -18.46 15.90 8.20
N ILE A 369 -17.47 15.95 9.10
CA ILE A 369 -17.54 16.74 10.32
C ILE A 369 -16.58 17.91 10.24
N ALA A 370 -17.09 19.14 10.20
CA ALA A 370 -16.25 20.34 10.13
C ALA A 370 -15.30 20.47 11.34
N LEU A 371 -15.74 20.05 12.52
CA LEU A 371 -14.96 20.07 13.76
C LEU A 371 -13.80 19.05 13.77
N LEU A 372 -13.87 18.02 12.92
CA LEU A 372 -12.91 16.92 12.86
C LEU A 372 -12.54 16.66 11.39
N PRO A 373 -11.62 17.46 10.81
CA PRO A 373 -11.21 17.30 9.43
C PRO A 373 -10.76 15.86 9.11
N GLY A 374 -11.24 15.32 8.00
CA GLY A 374 -10.95 13.95 7.58
C GLY A 374 -11.73 12.86 8.33
N CYS A 375 -12.62 13.23 9.26
CA CYS A 375 -13.54 12.31 9.91
C CYS A 375 -14.94 12.38 9.29
N VAL A 376 -15.58 11.22 9.26
CA VAL A 376 -16.97 11.05 8.82
C VAL A 376 -17.82 10.58 9.99
N MET A 377 -19.00 11.16 10.06
CA MET A 377 -20.07 10.76 10.95
C MET A 377 -20.98 9.76 10.24
N HIS A 378 -21.23 8.62 10.89
CA HIS A 378 -22.21 7.62 10.50
C HIS A 378 -23.26 7.50 11.59
N VAL A 379 -24.48 7.92 11.29
CA VAL A 379 -25.61 7.88 12.21
C VAL A 379 -26.70 6.95 11.68
N ILE A 380 -27.22 6.10 12.57
CA ILE A 380 -28.42 5.30 12.34
C ILE A 380 -29.56 5.95 13.14
N LEU A 381 -30.62 6.32 12.42
CA LEU A 381 -31.83 6.93 12.94
C LEU A 381 -33.02 6.00 12.74
N ALA A 382 -34.02 6.11 13.61
CA ALA A 382 -35.34 5.56 13.33
C ALA A 382 -35.93 6.23 12.08
N ARG A 383 -36.71 5.49 11.26
CA ARG A 383 -37.26 6.01 9.99
C ARG A 383 -38.06 7.32 10.13
N GLY A 384 -38.82 7.49 11.21
CA GLY A 384 -39.61 8.69 11.49
C GLY A 384 -38.84 9.80 12.21
N ALA A 385 -37.54 9.64 12.46
CA ALA A 385 -36.77 10.62 13.21
C ALA A 385 -36.66 11.96 12.45
N PRO A 386 -36.73 13.11 13.15
CA PRO A 386 -36.47 14.40 12.53
C PRO A 386 -35.03 14.46 11.96
N PRO A 387 -34.73 15.38 11.03
CA PRO A 387 -33.37 15.61 10.57
C PRO A 387 -32.43 15.94 11.75
N LEU A 388 -31.17 15.48 11.66
CA LEU A 388 -30.18 15.79 12.69
C LEU A 388 -29.98 17.30 12.79
N LYS A 389 -29.96 17.81 14.02
CA LYS A 389 -29.54 19.19 14.27
C LYS A 389 -28.03 19.28 14.05
N PRO A 390 -27.53 20.38 13.45
CA PRO A 390 -26.10 20.56 13.22
C PRO A 390 -25.32 20.49 14.53
N LEU A 391 -24.10 19.95 14.47
CA LEU A 391 -23.22 19.89 15.63
C LEU A 391 -22.91 21.31 16.13
N PRO A 392 -22.97 21.56 17.45
CA PRO A 392 -22.61 22.87 18.01
C PRO A 392 -21.12 23.15 17.83
N SER A 393 -20.73 24.42 17.88
CA SER A 393 -19.33 24.83 17.72
C SER A 393 -18.41 24.21 18.78
N ARG A 394 -17.10 24.14 18.50
CA ARG A 394 -16.09 23.61 19.43
C ARG A 394 -16.20 24.22 20.83
N ALA A 395 -16.32 25.54 20.91
CA ALA A 395 -16.46 26.26 22.18
C ALA A 395 -17.72 25.85 22.97
N GLN A 396 -18.83 25.56 22.30
CA GLN A 396 -20.08 25.13 22.95
C GLN A 396 -20.03 23.66 23.42
N LEU A 397 -19.31 22.80 22.70
CA LEU A 397 -19.04 21.42 23.15
C LEU A 397 -18.05 21.37 24.31
N GLU A 398 -17.16 22.35 24.41
CA GLU A 398 -16.18 22.48 25.49
C GLU A 398 -16.77 23.12 26.76
N ALA A 399 -17.72 24.05 26.63
CA ALA A 399 -18.38 24.74 27.75
C ALA A 399 -19.55 23.95 28.38
N GLY A 400 -20.03 22.89 27.73
CA GLY A 400 -21.21 22.11 28.15
C GLY A 400 -20.93 20.90 29.06
N SER A 401 -19.75 20.85 29.71
CA SER A 401 -19.38 19.77 30.65
C SER A 401 -19.77 20.08 32.08
#